data_AF-A0A2D4NV16-F1
#
_entry.id   AF-A0A2D4NV16-F1
#
_cell.length_a   1.000
_cell.length_b   1.000
_cell.length_c   1.000
_cell.angle_alpha   90.00
_cell.angle_beta   90.00
_cell.angle_gamma   90.00
#
_symmetry.space_group_name_H-M   'P 1'
#
loop_
_entity.id
_entity.type
_entity.pdbx_description
1 polymer ?
#
loop_
_entity_poly.entity_id
_entity_poly.type
_entity_poly.pdbx_seq_one_letter_code
_entity_poly.pdbx_strand_id
1 'polypeptide(L)'
;MEESCTGKDFYTQHFDPRDHLERYYKFSPVDDELGQFVTFFLKGAHRAFTLDGIKGDTLIDIGSGASIYQFLSTCESFREIIATDYADQNREEMQRWLKKEPGAFNWTPIVKYVCELEGDRETWPEKEEKVRRAVRRYLKCDVTQPNPLAPLVLPPADC
;
A
#
# COMPACT_ATOMS: atom_id res chain seq x y z
N MET A 1 -3.73 14.89 -31.35
CA MET A 1 -3.49 13.46 -31.09
C MET A 1 -4.27 13.13 -29.85
N GLU A 2 -5.29 12.29 -29.92
CA GLU A 2 -5.88 11.72 -28.71
C GLU A 2 -4.82 10.81 -28.09
N GLU A 3 -4.40 11.12 -26.86
CA GLU A 3 -3.59 10.19 -26.08
C GLU A 3 -4.43 8.92 -25.87
N SER A 4 -3.98 7.80 -26.44
CA SER A 4 -4.63 6.53 -26.21
C SER A 4 -4.44 6.14 -24.74
N CYS A 5 -5.52 6.07 -23.96
CA CYS A 5 -5.44 5.59 -22.59
C CYS A 5 -4.95 4.13 -22.54
N THR A 6 -4.03 3.85 -21.62
CA THR A 6 -3.56 2.50 -21.35
C THR A 6 -4.69 1.64 -20.78
N GLY A 7 -5.07 0.58 -21.49
CA GLY A 7 -6.11 -0.35 -21.05
C GLY A 7 -5.63 -1.30 -19.93
N LYS A 8 -6.58 -1.89 -19.19
CA LYS A 8 -6.28 -2.79 -18.07
C LYS A 8 -5.41 -4.00 -18.46
N ASP A 9 -5.61 -4.58 -19.64
CA ASP A 9 -4.84 -5.74 -20.10
C ASP A 9 -3.35 -5.42 -20.30
N PHE A 10 -3.02 -4.17 -20.60
CA PHE A 10 -1.63 -3.72 -20.67
C PHE A 10 -0.91 -3.92 -19.33
N TYR A 11 -1.57 -3.64 -18.21
CA TYR A 11 -0.97 -3.81 -16.88
C TYR A 11 -0.62 -5.28 -16.63
N THR A 12 -1.47 -6.22 -17.02
CA THR A 12 -1.17 -7.66 -16.82
C THR A 12 0.04 -8.14 -17.62
N GLN A 13 0.34 -7.50 -18.75
CA GLN A 13 1.42 -7.95 -19.65
C GLN A 13 2.73 -7.17 -19.47
N HIS A 14 2.66 -5.92 -19.03
CA HIS A 14 3.79 -4.98 -19.12
C HIS A 14 4.15 -4.29 -17.80
N PHE A 15 3.34 -4.41 -16.75
CA PHE A 15 3.64 -3.76 -15.48
C PHE A 15 4.62 -4.59 -14.66
N ASP A 16 5.83 -4.07 -14.42
CA ASP A 16 6.81 -4.66 -13.51
C ASP A 16 6.70 -4.00 -12.12
N PRO A 17 6.31 -4.77 -11.08
CA PRO A 17 6.13 -4.24 -9.74
C PRO A 17 7.46 -3.80 -9.12
N ARG A 18 8.56 -4.50 -9.38
CA ARG A 18 9.86 -4.20 -8.77
C ARG A 18 10.44 -2.92 -9.37
N ASP A 19 10.38 -2.76 -10.69
CA ASP A 19 10.83 -1.53 -11.35
C ASP A 19 10.01 -0.31 -10.89
N HIS A 20 8.69 -0.49 -10.72
CA HIS A 20 7.83 0.52 -10.13
C HIS A 20 8.25 0.86 -8.69
N LEU A 21 8.50 -0.14 -7.84
CA LEU A 21 8.93 0.10 -6.46
C LEU A 21 10.29 0.80 -6.38
N GLU A 22 11.27 0.37 -7.16
CA GLU A 22 12.61 0.99 -7.21
C GLU A 22 12.56 2.42 -7.75
N ARG A 23 11.68 2.71 -8.72
CA ARG A 23 11.54 4.05 -9.28
C ARG A 23 10.86 5.02 -8.32
N TYR A 24 9.79 4.60 -7.65
CA TYR A 24 8.92 5.51 -6.90
C TYR A 24 9.08 5.47 -5.38
N TYR A 25 9.60 4.36 -4.84
CA TYR A 25 9.61 4.12 -3.39
C TYR A 25 11.00 3.80 -2.84
N LYS A 26 12.05 3.85 -3.67
CA LYS A 26 13.43 3.86 -3.20
C LYS A 26 13.71 5.20 -2.53
N PHE A 27 13.33 5.27 -1.26
CA PHE A 27 13.20 6.52 -0.55
C PHE A 27 14.55 7.11 -0.13
N SER A 28 14.85 8.30 -0.65
CA SER A 28 15.80 9.25 -0.06
C SER A 28 15.00 10.44 0.44
N PRO A 29 14.97 10.73 1.77
CA PRO A 29 14.30 11.91 2.29
C PRO A 29 14.97 13.24 1.88
N VAL A 30 16.09 13.17 1.16
CA VAL A 30 16.93 14.30 0.78
C VAL A 30 16.98 14.37 -0.76
N ASP A 31 16.28 15.38 -1.32
CA ASP A 31 16.51 16.05 -2.61
C ASP A 31 15.90 15.58 -3.96
N ASP A 32 14.77 14.87 -4.01
CA ASP A 32 13.99 14.83 -5.27
C ASP A 32 12.47 15.06 -5.09
N GLU A 33 11.82 15.55 -6.16
CA GLU A 33 10.37 15.84 -6.20
C GLU A 33 9.52 14.63 -5.80
N LEU A 34 10.04 13.43 -6.06
CA LEU A 34 9.34 12.19 -5.82
C LEU A 34 9.34 11.79 -4.35
N GLY A 35 10.47 11.97 -3.65
CA GLY A 35 10.54 11.86 -2.20
C GLY A 35 9.60 12.85 -1.51
N GLN A 36 9.50 14.09 -2.01
CA GLN A 36 8.55 15.08 -1.50
C GLN A 36 7.09 14.64 -1.73
N PHE A 37 6.78 14.09 -2.91
CA PHE A 37 5.46 13.54 -3.21
C PHE A 37 5.10 12.41 -2.24
N VAL A 38 5.97 11.42 -2.06
CA VAL A 38 5.73 10.29 -1.13
C VAL A 38 5.55 10.78 0.31
N THR A 39 6.41 11.68 0.80
CA THR A 39 6.27 12.22 2.16
C THR A 39 4.98 13.00 2.36
N PHE A 40 4.46 13.68 1.33
CA PHE A 40 3.16 14.35 1.40
C PHE A 40 2.04 13.34 1.68
N PHE A 41 1.98 12.21 0.98
CA PHE A 41 0.99 11.16 1.26
C PHE A 41 1.16 10.56 2.64
N LEU A 42 2.40 10.29 3.07
CA LEU A 42 2.67 9.72 4.39
C LEU A 42 2.19 10.64 5.52
N LYS A 43 2.44 11.96 5.42
CA LYS A 43 1.93 12.95 6.38
C LYS A 43 0.40 13.03 6.36
N GLY A 44 -0.19 12.99 5.17
CA GLY A 44 -1.64 12.99 4.99
C GLY A 44 -2.30 11.77 5.64
N ALA A 45 -1.77 10.58 5.38
CA ALA A 45 -2.24 9.32 5.97
C ALA A 45 -2.08 9.32 7.49
N HIS A 46 -0.91 9.72 8.02
CA HIS A 46 -0.69 9.84 9.45
C HIS A 46 -1.72 10.76 10.11
N ARG A 47 -1.94 11.95 9.53
CA ARG A 47 -2.96 12.87 10.05
C ARG A 47 -4.36 12.24 10.02
N ALA A 48 -4.77 11.71 8.88
CA ALA A 48 -6.12 11.16 8.68
C ALA A 48 -6.42 10.02 9.66
N PHE A 49 -5.50 9.05 9.77
CA PHE A 49 -5.75 7.82 10.51
C PHE A 49 -5.33 7.90 11.98
N THR A 50 -4.33 8.70 12.33
CA THR A 50 -3.84 8.79 13.72
C THR A 50 -4.40 10.00 14.47
N LEU A 51 -4.60 11.14 13.80
CA LEU A 51 -5.00 12.40 14.46
C LEU A 51 -6.47 12.76 14.27
N ASP A 52 -6.99 12.65 13.05
CA ASP A 52 -8.34 13.08 12.69
C ASP A 52 -9.41 12.00 12.98
N GLY A 53 -8.99 10.84 13.52
CA GLY A 53 -9.88 9.84 14.11
C GLY A 53 -10.57 8.90 13.12
N ILE A 54 -10.10 8.82 11.87
CA ILE A 54 -10.58 7.80 10.92
C ILE A 54 -10.11 6.42 11.39
N LYS A 55 -11.05 5.57 11.79
CA LYS A 55 -10.80 4.24 12.34
C LYS A 55 -12.00 3.33 12.15
N GLY A 56 -11.79 2.03 12.21
CA GLY A 56 -12.83 1.02 12.03
C GLY A 56 -12.32 -0.39 12.28
N ASP A 57 -13.16 -1.38 11.96
CA ASP A 57 -12.77 -2.78 11.99
C ASP A 57 -12.07 -3.17 10.67
N THR A 58 -12.67 -2.86 9.52
CA THR A 58 -12.18 -3.30 8.19
C THR A 58 -11.95 -2.13 7.24
N LEU A 59 -10.76 -2.08 6.64
CA LEU A 59 -10.40 -1.20 5.52
C LEU A 59 -10.17 -2.00 4.24
N ILE A 60 -10.72 -1.57 3.11
CA ILE A 60 -10.44 -2.14 1.78
C ILE A 60 -9.67 -1.12 0.95
N ASP A 61 -8.40 -1.41 0.67
CA ASP A 61 -7.58 -0.60 -0.23
C ASP A 61 -7.72 -1.09 -1.68
N ILE A 62 -8.06 -0.16 -2.58
CA ILE A 62 -8.33 -0.44 -3.99
C ILE A 62 -7.18 0.08 -4.86
N GLY A 63 -6.51 -0.83 -5.58
CA GLY A 63 -5.35 -0.48 -6.40
C GLY A 63 -4.08 -0.32 -5.56
N SER A 64 -3.88 -1.20 -4.59
CA SER A 64 -2.74 -1.22 -3.66
C SER A 64 -1.40 -1.35 -4.37
N GLY A 65 -1.37 -1.90 -5.59
CA GLY A 65 -0.14 -2.31 -6.26
C GLY A 65 0.72 -3.23 -5.38
N ALA A 66 2.03 -3.17 -5.57
CA ALA A 66 2.99 -3.89 -4.73
C ALA A 66 3.40 -3.13 -3.45
N SER A 67 2.71 -2.03 -3.10
CA SER A 67 3.16 -1.13 -2.04
C SER A 67 2.50 -1.34 -0.69
N ILE A 68 3.17 -0.90 0.37
CA ILE A 68 2.64 -0.96 1.75
C ILE A 68 2.58 0.40 2.45
N TYR A 69 3.07 1.47 1.81
CA TYR A 69 3.24 2.76 2.47
C TYR A 69 1.91 3.32 2.99
N GLN A 70 0.83 3.06 2.26
CA GLN A 70 -0.54 3.42 2.63
C GLN A 70 -1.05 2.67 3.88
N PHE A 71 -0.42 1.54 4.24
CA PHE A 71 -0.81 0.73 5.41
C PHE A 71 -0.14 1.14 6.71
N LEU A 72 0.92 1.97 6.65
CA LEU A 72 1.77 2.25 7.80
C LEU A 72 1.01 2.99 8.91
N SER A 73 0.21 3.99 8.56
CA SER A 73 -0.63 4.69 9.54
C SER A 73 -2.03 4.08 9.67
N THR A 74 -2.59 3.45 8.63
CA THR A 74 -3.92 2.81 8.74
C THR A 74 -3.91 1.59 9.65
N CYS A 75 -2.80 0.86 9.75
CA CYS A 75 -2.72 -0.30 10.65
C CYS A 75 -2.85 0.07 12.14
N GLU A 76 -2.71 1.36 12.49
CA GLU A 76 -2.98 1.86 13.84
C GLU A 76 -4.48 1.92 14.16
N SER A 77 -5.31 2.06 13.14
CA SER A 77 -6.72 2.45 13.26
C SER A 77 -7.69 1.42 12.72
N PHE A 78 -7.20 0.42 11.98
CA PHE A 78 -7.99 -0.69 11.44
C PHE A 78 -7.45 -2.04 11.89
N ARG A 79 -8.35 -2.95 12.26
CA ARG A 79 -8.00 -4.31 12.70
C ARG A 79 -7.70 -5.23 11.53
N GLU A 80 -8.40 -5.02 10.43
CA GLU A 80 -8.24 -5.76 9.19
C GLU A 80 -8.05 -4.79 8.02
N ILE A 81 -7.05 -5.08 7.20
CA ILE A 81 -6.79 -4.44 5.93
C ILE A 81 -6.91 -5.52 4.84
N ILE A 82 -7.72 -5.23 3.83
CA ILE A 82 -7.85 -6.01 2.60
C ILE A 82 -7.24 -5.18 1.49
N ALA A 83 -6.04 -5.59 1.04
CA ALA A 83 -5.39 -4.97 -0.09
C ALA A 83 -5.88 -5.59 -1.39
N THR A 84 -5.97 -4.80 -2.46
CA THR A 84 -6.52 -5.29 -3.72
C THR A 84 -5.85 -4.64 -4.92
N ASP A 85 -5.67 -5.37 -6.00
CA ASP A 85 -5.11 -4.83 -7.25
C ASP A 85 -5.58 -5.63 -8.47
N TYR A 86 -5.49 -5.02 -9.66
CA TYR A 86 -5.81 -5.69 -10.91
C TYR A 86 -4.67 -6.55 -11.45
N ALA A 87 -3.40 -6.25 -11.20
CA ALA A 87 -2.28 -7.00 -11.77
C ALA A 87 -1.83 -8.10 -10.79
N ASP A 88 -1.76 -9.36 -11.26
CA ASP A 88 -1.40 -10.48 -10.36
C ASP A 88 0.06 -10.39 -9.89
N GLN A 89 0.95 -9.85 -10.71
CA GLN A 89 2.35 -9.66 -10.33
C GLN A 89 2.54 -8.66 -9.17
N ASN A 90 1.65 -7.66 -9.01
CA ASN A 90 1.66 -6.78 -7.84
C ASN A 90 1.36 -7.55 -6.55
N ARG A 91 0.38 -8.46 -6.62
CA ARG A 91 0.04 -9.35 -5.52
C ARG A 91 1.21 -10.25 -5.15
N GLU A 92 1.89 -10.84 -6.13
CA GLU A 92 3.06 -11.69 -5.89
C GLU A 92 4.16 -10.92 -5.16
N GLU A 93 4.50 -9.73 -5.63
CA GLU A 93 5.54 -8.89 -5.02
C GLU A 93 5.18 -8.50 -3.57
N MET A 94 3.92 -8.13 -3.31
CA MET A 94 3.49 -7.84 -1.94
C MET A 94 3.52 -9.08 -1.05
N GLN A 95 3.15 -10.26 -1.58
CA GLN A 95 3.22 -11.52 -0.84
C GLN A 95 4.65 -11.88 -0.44
N ARG A 96 5.66 -11.59 -1.28
CA ARG A 96 7.08 -11.75 -0.92
C ARG A 96 7.41 -10.94 0.34
N TRP A 97 6.98 -9.68 0.40
CA TRP A 97 7.22 -8.83 1.57
C TRP A 97 6.44 -9.30 2.82
N LEU A 98 5.16 -9.67 2.67
CA LEU A 98 4.35 -10.17 3.77
C LEU A 98 4.94 -11.44 4.40
N LYS A 99 5.51 -12.33 3.58
CA LYS A 99 6.12 -13.59 4.01
C LYS A 99 7.59 -13.48 4.42
N LYS A 100 8.16 -12.26 4.39
CA LYS A 100 9.59 -12.00 4.67
C LYS A 100 10.52 -12.83 3.77
N GLU A 101 10.14 -13.02 2.50
CA GLU A 101 10.96 -13.77 1.56
C GLU A 101 12.26 -13.00 1.26
N PRO A 102 13.40 -13.72 1.10
CA PRO A 102 14.64 -13.09 0.66
C PRO A 102 14.44 -12.32 -0.64
N GLY A 103 14.98 -11.11 -0.70
CA GLY A 103 14.88 -10.24 -1.87
C GLY A 103 13.60 -9.41 -1.93
N ALA A 104 12.65 -9.53 -0.99
CA ALA A 104 11.52 -8.62 -0.88
C ALA A 104 11.97 -7.15 -0.83
N PHE A 105 11.15 -6.23 -1.38
CA PHE A 105 11.49 -4.81 -1.39
C PHE A 105 11.72 -4.25 0.02
N ASN A 106 12.77 -3.42 0.15
CA ASN A 106 13.15 -2.86 1.45
C ASN A 106 12.35 -1.59 1.76
N TRP A 107 11.26 -1.75 2.50
CA TRP A 107 10.42 -0.63 2.97
C TRP A 107 10.97 0.10 4.20
N THR A 108 12.03 -0.41 4.85
CA THR A 108 12.58 0.14 6.11
C THR A 108 12.74 1.66 6.13
N PRO A 109 13.27 2.34 5.08
CA PRO A 109 13.41 3.80 5.12
C PRO A 109 12.08 4.55 5.25
N ILE A 110 11.05 4.08 4.53
CA ILE A 110 9.70 4.66 4.57
C ILE A 110 9.02 4.34 5.91
N VAL A 111 9.18 3.11 6.40
CA VAL A 111 8.64 2.69 7.71
C VAL A 111 9.22 3.55 8.83
N LYS A 112 10.55 3.74 8.84
CA LYS A 112 11.24 4.62 9.79
C LYS A 112 10.71 6.06 9.75
N TYR A 113 10.45 6.57 8.54
CA TYR A 113 9.89 7.91 8.38
C TYR A 113 8.50 8.03 9.02
N VAL A 114 7.61 7.05 8.81
CA VAL A 114 6.28 7.06 9.45
C VAL A 114 6.38 6.90 10.96
N CYS A 115 7.24 6.00 11.45
CA CYS A 115 7.51 5.86 12.88
C CYS A 115 8.03 7.16 13.51
N GLU A 116 8.85 7.93 12.79
CA GLU A 116 9.29 9.26 13.22
C GLU A 116 8.12 10.27 13.29
N LEU A 117 7.21 10.27 12.31
CA LEU A 117 5.99 11.07 12.37
C LEU A 117 5.11 10.70 13.58
N GLU A 118 5.06 9.41 13.93
CA GLU A 118 4.31 8.87 15.05
C GLU A 118 5.02 9.03 16.41
N GLY A 119 6.23 9.59 16.43
CA GLY A 119 6.95 10.01 17.63
C GLY A 119 8.07 9.08 18.12
N ASP A 120 8.27 7.91 17.49
CA ASP A 120 9.39 7.01 17.80
C ASP A 120 9.86 6.22 16.57
N ARG A 121 10.94 6.69 15.94
CA ARG A 121 11.56 6.11 14.75
C ARG A 121 12.09 4.68 14.93
N GLU A 122 12.46 4.30 16.16
CA GLU A 122 13.11 3.00 16.39
C GLU A 122 12.10 1.85 16.48
N THR A 123 10.79 2.17 16.57
CA THR A 123 9.69 1.19 16.53
C THR A 123 9.38 0.61 15.14
N TRP A 124 10.24 0.88 14.15
CA TRP A 124 10.02 0.44 12.78
C TRP A 124 9.88 -1.09 12.61
N PRO A 125 10.58 -1.98 13.36
CA PRO A 125 10.37 -3.41 13.24
C PRO A 125 8.96 -3.82 13.72
N GLU A 126 8.50 -3.25 14.82
CA GLU A 126 7.16 -3.49 15.37
C GLU A 126 6.08 -3.02 14.41
N LYS A 127 6.31 -1.87 13.76
CA LYS A 127 5.43 -1.32 12.73
C LYS A 127 5.30 -2.24 11.54
N GLU A 128 6.40 -2.75 10.98
CA GLU A 128 6.32 -3.70 9.86
C GLU A 128 5.52 -4.94 10.24
N GLU A 129 5.77 -5.51 11.43
CA GLU A 129 5.02 -6.67 11.89
C GLU A 129 3.53 -6.36 12.10
N LYS A 130 3.21 -5.15 12.54
CA LYS A 130 1.82 -4.71 12.69
C LYS A 130 1.13 -4.61 11.34
N VAL A 131 1.77 -4.04 10.33
CA VAL A 131 1.24 -4.03 8.95
C VAL A 131 1.04 -5.46 8.44
N ARG A 132 2.03 -6.34 8.59
CA ARG A 132 1.93 -7.75 8.18
C ARG A 132 0.75 -8.48 8.84
N ARG A 133 0.44 -8.17 10.11
CA ARG A 133 -0.72 -8.73 10.82
C ARG A 133 -2.05 -8.10 10.39
N ALA A 134 -2.06 -6.80 10.10
CA ALA A 134 -3.26 -6.07 9.71
C ALA A 134 -3.70 -6.44 8.28
N VAL A 135 -2.76 -6.61 7.35
CA VAL A 135 -3.05 -7.06 5.98
C VAL A 135 -3.42 -8.54 5.99
N ARG A 136 -4.73 -8.82 6.03
CA ARG A 136 -5.25 -10.20 6.11
C ARG A 136 -5.36 -10.87 4.76
N ARG A 137 -5.67 -10.09 3.72
CA ARG A 137 -6.00 -10.60 2.39
C ARG A 137 -5.42 -9.68 1.33
N TYR A 138 -4.93 -10.30 0.26
CA TYR A 138 -4.67 -9.63 -1.01
C TYR A 138 -5.58 -10.25 -2.07
N LEU A 139 -6.52 -9.46 -2.60
CA LEU A 139 -7.51 -9.92 -3.58
C LEU A 139 -7.31 -9.26 -4.95
N LYS A 140 -7.77 -9.94 -5.99
CA LYS A 140 -7.93 -9.31 -7.31
C LYS A 140 -9.07 -8.31 -7.24
N CYS A 141 -8.91 -7.14 -7.86
CA CYS A 141 -10.01 -6.22 -8.10
C CYS A 141 -10.03 -5.70 -9.54
N ASP A 142 -11.20 -5.31 -10.04
CA ASP A 142 -11.37 -4.57 -11.30
C ASP A 142 -12.38 -3.44 -11.09
N VAL A 143 -11.87 -2.21 -10.93
CA VAL A 143 -12.70 -1.01 -10.68
C VAL A 143 -13.63 -0.63 -11.83
N THR A 144 -13.45 -1.25 -13.00
CA THR A 144 -14.37 -1.07 -14.15
C THR A 144 -15.66 -1.89 -14.01
N GLN A 145 -15.70 -2.82 -13.05
CA GLN A 145 -16.87 -3.64 -12.77
C GLN A 145 -17.81 -2.99 -11.75
N PRO A 146 -19.13 -3.24 -11.83
CA PRO A 146 -20.09 -2.77 -10.81
C PRO A 146 -19.76 -3.26 -9.39
N ASN A 147 -19.23 -4.49 -9.28
CA ASN A 147 -18.61 -4.99 -8.06
C ASN A 147 -17.12 -5.21 -8.34
N PRO A 148 -16.22 -4.33 -7.84
CA PRO A 148 -14.79 -4.45 -8.08
C PRO A 148 -14.17 -5.76 -7.61
N LEU A 149 -14.78 -6.45 -6.64
CA LEU A 149 -14.26 -7.71 -6.08
C LEU A 149 -15.01 -8.94 -6.60
N ALA A 150 -15.81 -8.80 -7.65
CA ALA A 150 -16.54 -9.93 -8.23
C ALA A 150 -15.62 -11.13 -8.53
N PRO A 151 -16.06 -12.37 -8.28
CA PRO A 151 -17.41 -12.76 -7.82
C PRO A 151 -17.61 -12.66 -6.30
N LEU A 152 -16.62 -12.20 -5.54
CA LEU A 152 -16.71 -12.08 -4.10
C LEU A 152 -17.59 -10.90 -3.70
N VAL A 153 -18.40 -11.10 -2.66
CA VAL A 153 -19.15 -10.05 -1.98
C VAL A 153 -18.68 -10.03 -0.54
N LEU A 154 -18.07 -8.92 -0.13
CA LEU A 154 -17.64 -8.69 1.24
C LEU A 154 -18.72 -7.95 2.03
N PRO A 155 -18.74 -8.06 3.37
CA PRO A 155 -19.47 -7.13 4.21
C PRO A 155 -19.07 -5.68 3.93
N PRO A 156 -19.92 -4.68 4.25
CA PRO A 156 -19.53 -3.28 4.20
C PRO A 156 -18.23 -3.05 5.00
N ALA A 157 -17.26 -2.39 4.37
CA ALA A 157 -16.06 -1.92 5.04
C ALA A 157 -16.33 -0.58 5.74
N ASP A 158 -15.57 -0.29 6.78
CA ASP A 158 -15.61 0.99 7.48
C ASP A 158 -14.83 2.08 6.71
N CYS A 159 -13.86 1.66 5.89
CA CYS A 159 -13.04 2.52 5.04
C CYS A 159 -12.66 1.85 3.72
#